data_AF-A0AAV5JE37-F1
#
_entry.id   AF-A0AAV5JE37-F1
#
_cell.length_a   1.000
_cell.length_b   1.000
_cell.length_c   1.000
_cell.angle_alpha   90.00
_cell.angle_beta   90.00
_cell.angle_gamma   90.00
#
_symmetry.space_group_name_H-M   'P 1'
#
loop_
_entity.id
_entity.type
_entity.pdbx_description
1 polymer ?
#
loop_
_entity_poly.entity_id
_entity_poly.type
_entity_poly.pdbx_seq_one_letter_code
_entity_poly.pdbx_strand_id
1 'polypeptide(L)'
;MGIEPVIMSAGELESERAGEPGKLIRERYRTASQVVQNQGKMSCLMVNDIDAGLGRFGNTQMTVNNQIVVGTLMNLSDNPTRVSVGQDWRESDITNRIPIIVTGNDFSTIYAPLIRDGRMEKFYWYNELE
;
A
#
# COMPACT_ATOMS: atom_id res chain seq x y z
N MET A 1 -7.25 -13.16 -16.70
CA MET A 1 -6.76 -13.59 -15.36
C MET A 1 -7.78 -13.41 -14.22
N GLY A 2 -9.02 -12.96 -14.45
CA GLY A 2 -10.10 -13.04 -13.45
C GLY A 2 -9.89 -12.27 -12.13
N ILE A 3 -8.84 -11.45 -12.05
CA ILE A 3 -8.49 -10.60 -10.91
C ILE A 3 -8.88 -9.17 -11.26
N GLU A 4 -9.49 -8.47 -10.31
CA GLU A 4 -9.91 -7.08 -10.44
C GLU A 4 -9.10 -6.21 -9.48
N PRO A 5 -8.02 -5.54 -9.95
CA PRO A 5 -7.14 -4.75 -9.10
C PRO A 5 -7.78 -3.40 -8.75
N VAL A 6 -7.55 -2.95 -7.51
CA VAL A 6 -7.74 -1.55 -7.13
C VAL A 6 -6.40 -0.85 -7.26
N ILE A 7 -6.29 0.07 -8.22
CA ILE A 7 -5.05 0.72 -8.59
C ILE A 7 -4.95 2.09 -7.91
N MET A 8 -3.76 2.44 -7.46
CA MET A 8 -3.41 3.78 -6.97
C MET A 8 -2.03 4.20 -7.48
N SER A 9 -1.85 5.50 -7.68
CA SER A 9 -0.57 6.11 -8.08
C SER A 9 0.20 6.67 -6.88
N ALA A 10 1.52 6.80 -7.02
CA ALA A 10 2.36 7.43 -6.00
C ALA A 10 1.97 8.90 -5.71
N GLY A 11 1.52 9.64 -6.72
CA GLY A 11 1.09 11.04 -6.55
C GLY A 11 -0.14 11.18 -5.63
N GLU A 12 -0.99 10.16 -5.55
CA GLU A 12 -2.11 10.13 -4.58
C GLU A 12 -1.65 9.96 -3.13
N LEU A 13 -0.37 9.61 -2.91
CA LEU A 13 0.22 9.47 -1.58
C LEU A 13 0.85 10.77 -1.07
N GLU A 14 0.84 11.83 -1.88
CA GLU A 14 1.24 13.17 -1.50
C GLU A 14 0.01 14.00 -1.15
N SER A 15 0.01 14.64 0.03
CA SER A 15 -1.05 15.56 0.43
C SER A 15 -0.51 16.67 1.33
N GLU A 16 -1.08 17.87 1.24
CA GLU A 16 -0.80 18.96 2.19
C GLU A 16 -1.33 18.65 3.61
N ARG A 17 -2.24 17.67 3.73
CA ARG A 17 -2.90 17.30 5.00
C ARG A 17 -2.34 15.98 5.52
N ALA A 18 -1.68 16.06 6.68
CA ALA A 18 -1.18 14.90 7.38
C ALA A 18 -2.30 13.87 7.65
N GLY A 19 -2.05 12.61 7.29
CA GLY A 19 -2.97 11.50 7.54
C GLY A 19 -3.86 11.12 6.36
N GLU A 20 -4.06 11.99 5.37
CA GLU A 20 -4.85 11.68 4.18
C GLU A 20 -4.29 10.49 3.38
N PRO A 21 -2.96 10.39 3.12
CA PRO A 21 -2.39 9.25 2.39
C PRO A 21 -2.65 7.91 3.07
N GLY A 22 -2.50 7.86 4.40
CA GLY A 22 -2.78 6.65 5.19
C GLY A 22 -4.25 6.28 5.18
N LYS A 23 -5.16 7.26 5.21
CA LYS A 23 -6.60 7.02 5.08
C LYS A 23 -6.94 6.46 3.70
N LEU A 24 -6.39 7.06 2.65
CA LEU A 24 -6.64 6.65 1.27
C LEU A 24 -6.22 5.19 1.02
N ILE A 25 -5.05 4.77 1.50
CA ILE A 25 -4.58 3.37 1.38
C ILE A 25 -5.60 2.41 2.02
N ARG A 26 -6.11 2.74 3.22
CA ARG A 26 -7.11 1.89 3.91
C ARG A 26 -8.43 1.85 3.17
N GLU A 27 -8.88 2.96 2.59
CA GLU A 27 -10.07 3.01 1.75
C GLU A 27 -9.91 2.10 0.53
N ARG A 28 -8.79 2.21 -0.20
CA ARG A 28 -8.51 1.37 -1.38
C ARG A 28 -8.41 -0.11 -1.02
N TYR A 29 -7.76 -0.44 0.10
CA TYR A 29 -7.68 -1.81 0.61
C TYR A 29 -9.09 -2.38 0.92
N ARG A 30 -9.96 -1.61 1.56
CA ARG A 30 -11.35 -2.02 1.81
C ARG A 30 -12.15 -2.18 0.53
N THR A 31 -11.96 -1.31 -0.46
CA THR A 31 -12.59 -1.45 -1.78
C THR A 31 -12.20 -2.77 -2.43
N ALA A 32 -10.93 -3.16 -2.40
CA ALA A 32 -10.49 -4.46 -2.91
C ALA A 32 -11.11 -5.63 -2.11
N SER A 33 -11.22 -5.51 -0.78
CA SER A 33 -11.93 -6.49 0.06
C SER A 33 -13.41 -6.63 -0.31
N GLN A 34 -14.07 -5.52 -0.66
CA GLN A 34 -15.48 -5.52 -1.09
C GLN A 34 -15.66 -6.16 -2.47
N VAL A 35 -14.70 -6.02 -3.38
CA VAL A 35 -14.70 -6.74 -4.66
C VAL A 35 -14.72 -8.26 -4.42
N VAL A 36 -13.86 -8.74 -3.52
CA VAL A 36 -13.83 -10.16 -3.13
C VAL A 36 -15.16 -10.60 -2.52
N GLN A 37 -15.69 -9.81 -1.58
CA GLN A 37 -16.91 -10.16 -0.85
C GLN A 37 -18.17 -10.14 -1.72
N ASN A 38 -18.33 -9.11 -2.55
CA ASN A 38 -19.59 -8.83 -3.24
C ASN A 38 -19.63 -9.44 -4.65
N GLN A 39 -18.47 -9.56 -5.31
CA GLN A 39 -18.40 -10.06 -6.68
C GLN A 39 -17.85 -11.49 -6.78
N GLY A 40 -17.29 -12.04 -5.70
CA GLY A 40 -16.66 -13.38 -5.71
C GLY A 40 -15.41 -13.47 -6.59
N LYS A 41 -14.82 -12.34 -6.99
CA LYS A 41 -13.59 -12.26 -7.79
C LYS A 41 -12.39 -12.01 -6.89
N MET A 42 -11.23 -12.55 -7.27
CA MET A 42 -9.98 -12.18 -6.61
C MET A 42 -9.66 -10.70 -6.89
N SER A 43 -9.04 -10.03 -5.93
CA SER A 43 -8.65 -8.62 -6.03
C SER A 43 -7.29 -8.40 -5.35
N CYS A 44 -6.64 -7.30 -5.70
CA CYS A 44 -5.40 -6.83 -5.09
C CYS A 44 -5.42 -5.31 -4.98
N LEU A 45 -4.63 -4.76 -4.06
CA LEU A 45 -4.29 -3.34 -4.04
C LEU A 45 -2.97 -3.17 -4.79
N MET A 46 -2.97 -2.41 -5.88
CA MET A 46 -1.77 -2.15 -6.68
C MET A 46 -1.35 -0.68 -6.55
N VAL A 47 -0.14 -0.45 -6.04
CA VAL A 47 0.47 0.88 -5.89
C VAL A 47 1.57 1.03 -6.92
N ASN A 48 1.36 1.89 -7.91
CA ASN A 48 2.33 2.10 -8.97
C ASN A 48 3.32 3.21 -8.65
N ASP A 49 4.57 2.99 -9.05
CA ASP A 49 5.68 3.95 -9.01
C ASP A 49 5.90 4.55 -7.62
N ILE A 50 5.82 3.71 -6.58
CA ILE A 50 5.81 4.13 -5.17
C ILE A 50 7.07 4.92 -4.78
N ASP A 51 8.18 4.71 -5.49
CA ASP A 51 9.42 5.46 -5.36
C ASP A 51 9.30 6.93 -5.82
N ALA A 52 8.38 7.24 -6.72
CA ALA A 52 8.08 8.63 -7.09
C ALA A 52 7.42 9.41 -5.94
N GLY A 53 6.62 8.75 -5.10
CA GLY A 53 5.90 9.38 -3.98
C GLY A 53 6.54 9.17 -2.60
N LEU A 54 7.36 8.13 -2.42
CA LEU A 54 8.05 7.83 -1.15
C LEU A 54 9.57 8.04 -1.19
N GLY A 55 10.14 8.26 -2.37
CA GLY A 55 11.58 8.37 -2.59
C GLY A 55 12.20 9.60 -1.92
N ARG A 56 13.42 9.43 -1.39
CA ARG A 56 14.26 10.56 -0.99
C ARG A 56 14.97 11.12 -2.21
N PHE A 57 14.55 12.28 -2.70
CA PHE A 57 15.33 13.04 -3.68
C PHE A 57 16.47 13.78 -2.97
N GLY A 58 17.69 13.25 -3.00
CA GLY A 58 18.90 13.90 -2.45
C GLY A 58 18.89 14.07 -0.91
N ASN A 59 19.21 15.27 -0.42
CA ASN A 59 19.21 15.62 1.02
C ASN A 59 17.82 15.96 1.60
N THR A 60 16.75 15.67 0.86
CA THR A 60 15.39 16.02 1.28
C THR A 60 14.97 15.15 2.47
N GLN A 61 14.53 15.79 3.56
CA GLN A 61 14.00 15.08 4.73
C GLN A 61 12.75 14.28 4.34
N MET A 62 12.59 13.10 4.96
CA MET A 62 11.35 12.33 4.85
C MET A 62 10.16 13.21 5.24
N THR A 63 9.18 13.34 4.36
CA THR A 63 7.93 14.03 4.72
C THR A 63 7.17 13.20 5.76
N VAL A 64 6.32 13.86 6.56
CA VAL A 64 5.44 13.19 7.53
C VAL A 64 4.51 12.19 6.81
N ASN A 65 4.09 12.49 5.58
CA ASN A 65 3.26 11.61 4.77
C ASN A 65 3.95 10.28 4.46
N ASN A 66 5.25 10.31 4.13
CA ASN A 66 5.97 9.10 3.83
C ASN A 66 6.04 8.16 5.05
N GLN A 67 6.19 8.72 6.26
CA GLN A 67 6.13 7.94 7.51
C GLN A 67 4.74 7.34 7.75
N ILE A 68 3.68 8.11 7.45
CA ILE A 68 2.29 7.66 7.59
C ILE A 68 1.95 6.54 6.60
N VAL A 69 2.39 6.65 5.35
CA VAL A 69 2.20 5.62 4.33
C VAL A 69 2.87 4.33 4.75
N VAL A 70 4.15 4.41 5.16
CA VAL A 70 4.90 3.23 5.64
C VAL A 70 4.23 2.61 6.86
N GLY A 71 3.87 3.41 7.86
CA GLY A 71 3.17 2.92 9.05
C GLY A 71 1.82 2.28 8.74
N THR A 72 1.11 2.80 7.73
CA THR A 72 -0.15 2.22 7.27
C THR A 72 0.06 0.87 6.59
N LEU A 73 1.04 0.76 5.69
CA LEU A 73 1.38 -0.51 5.04
C LEU A 73 1.83 -1.55 6.07
N MET A 74 2.66 -1.15 7.04
CA MET A 74 3.07 -2.00 8.16
C MET A 74 1.87 -2.55 8.93
N ASN A 75 0.92 -1.68 9.29
CA ASN A 75 -0.28 -2.10 10.02
C ASN A 75 -1.19 -3.03 9.21
N LEU A 76 -1.32 -2.79 7.90
CA LEU A 76 -2.08 -3.66 7.00
C LEU A 76 -1.43 -5.04 6.85
N SER A 77 -0.09 -5.10 6.81
CA SER A 77 0.63 -6.37 6.77
C SER A 77 0.45 -7.18 8.06
N ASP A 78 0.41 -6.52 9.22
CA ASP A 78 0.23 -7.17 10.52
C ASP A 78 -1.22 -7.61 10.77
N ASN A 79 -2.19 -6.76 10.41
CA ASN A 79 -3.61 -6.93 10.72
C ASN A 79 -4.49 -6.83 9.44
N PRO A 80 -4.30 -7.73 8.46
CA PRO A 80 -4.93 -7.59 7.14
C PRO A 80 -6.44 -7.81 7.13
N THR A 81 -7.02 -8.37 8.19
CA THR A 81 -8.44 -8.71 8.26
C THR A 81 -9.27 -7.70 9.05
N ARG A 82 -8.64 -6.64 9.60
CA ARG A 82 -9.32 -5.64 10.42
C ARG A 82 -8.78 -4.24 10.14
N VAL A 83 -9.49 -3.49 9.29
CA VAL A 83 -9.01 -2.21 8.73
C VAL A 83 -10.06 -1.11 8.93
N SER A 84 -9.79 -0.19 9.86
CA SER A 84 -10.61 1.01 10.06
C SER A 84 -10.10 2.20 9.25
N VAL A 85 -11.03 2.92 8.61
CA VAL A 85 -10.79 4.18 7.87
C VAL A 85 -11.09 5.40 8.75
N GLY A 86 -11.78 5.21 9.88
CA GLY A 86 -12.18 6.26 10.81
C GLY A 86 -11.33 6.29 12.08
N GLN A 87 -11.73 7.14 13.02
CA GLN A 87 -11.15 7.18 14.38
C GLN A 87 -11.66 6.02 15.24
N ASP A 88 -12.89 5.56 14.98
CA ASP A 88 -13.54 4.49 15.75
C ASP A 88 -13.49 3.15 15.01
N TRP A 89 -13.42 2.07 15.78
CA TRP A 89 -13.60 0.71 15.29
C TRP A 89 -15.08 0.40 15.13
N ARG A 90 -15.43 -0.15 13.97
CA ARG A 90 -16.79 -0.58 13.65
C ARG A 90 -16.79 -2.09 13.38
N GLU A 91 -17.92 -2.75 13.62
CA GLU A 91 -18.09 -4.16 13.26
C GLU A 91 -17.88 -4.40 11.75
N SER A 92 -18.17 -3.39 10.93
CA SER A 92 -17.96 -3.42 9.47
C SER A 92 -16.51 -3.24 9.03
N ASP A 93 -15.55 -3.10 9.94
CA ASP A 93 -14.12 -2.99 9.62
C ASP A 93 -13.44 -4.34 9.37
N ILE A 94 -14.21 -5.44 9.40
CA ILE A 94 -13.73 -6.76 8.98
C ILE A 94 -13.49 -6.74 7.46
N THR A 95 -12.33 -7.22 7.05
CA THR A 95 -11.90 -7.26 5.64
C THR A 95 -11.36 -8.65 5.29
N ASN A 96 -11.47 -8.99 4.02
CA ASN A 96 -10.70 -10.09 3.45
C ASN A 96 -9.23 -9.68 3.38
N ARG A 97 -8.32 -10.65 3.53
CA ARG A 97 -6.90 -10.40 3.29
C ARG A 97 -6.69 -10.10 1.81
N ILE A 98 -6.23 -8.88 1.52
CA ILE A 98 -5.95 -8.42 0.16
C ILE A 98 -4.43 -8.35 -0.05
N PRO A 99 -3.90 -8.96 -1.13
CA PRO A 99 -2.50 -8.79 -1.49
C PRO A 99 -2.24 -7.36 -1.93
N ILE A 100 -1.13 -6.79 -1.44
CA ILE A 100 -0.65 -5.46 -1.84
C ILE A 100 0.55 -5.67 -2.76
N ILE A 101 0.46 -5.12 -3.97
CA ILE A 101 1.53 -5.15 -4.98
C ILE A 101 2.02 -3.73 -5.16
N VAL A 102 3.33 -3.52 -5.05
CA VAL A 102 3.95 -2.21 -5.24
C VAL A 102 4.98 -2.29 -6.37
N THR A 103 5.01 -1.30 -7.25
CA THR A 103 6.05 -1.15 -8.27
C THR A 103 6.90 0.08 -7.98
N GLY A 104 8.14 0.06 -8.44
CA GLY A 104 9.07 1.17 -8.33
C GLY A 104 10.41 0.80 -8.96
N ASN A 105 11.21 1.80 -9.31
CA ASN A 105 12.51 1.61 -9.94
C ASN A 105 13.61 1.29 -8.93
N ASP A 106 13.57 1.93 -7.76
CA ASP A 106 14.56 1.70 -6.70
C ASP A 106 13.96 1.59 -5.29
N PHE A 107 14.00 0.38 -4.73
CA PHE A 107 13.60 0.07 -3.36
C PHE A 107 14.75 0.16 -2.35
N SER A 108 15.91 0.72 -2.72
CA SER A 108 17.06 0.93 -1.82
C SER A 108 16.75 1.97 -0.74
N THR A 109 15.94 2.97 -1.09
CA THR A 109 15.49 4.04 -0.20
C THR A 109 14.19 3.71 0.53
N ILE A 110 13.52 2.62 0.12
CA ILE A 110 12.25 2.19 0.71
C ILE A 110 12.50 1.54 2.08
N TYR A 111 11.69 1.97 3.05
CA TYR A 111 11.90 1.86 4.48
C TYR A 111 12.23 0.43 4.96
N ALA A 112 13.36 0.29 5.66
CA ALA A 112 13.85 -0.98 6.22
C ALA A 112 12.84 -1.77 7.09
N PRO A 113 11.93 -1.16 7.87
CA PRO A 113 10.95 -1.91 8.67
C PRO A 113 10.01 -2.80 7.87
N LEU A 114 9.60 -2.41 6.66
CA LEU A 114 8.72 -3.24 5.82
C LEU A 114 9.43 -4.52 5.34
N ILE A 115 10.74 -4.45 5.15
CA ILE A 115 11.56 -5.54 4.62
C ILE A 115 12.02 -6.49 5.75
N ARG A 116 12.28 -5.95 6.95
CA ARG A 116 12.85 -6.72 8.07
C ARG A 116 11.87 -7.67 8.75
N ASP A 117 10.59 -7.31 8.80
CA ASP A 117 9.59 -8.06 9.57
C ASP A 117 8.88 -9.16 8.77
N GLY A 118 9.39 -9.54 7.59
CA GLY A 118 8.75 -10.55 6.72
C GLY A 118 7.42 -10.10 6.11
N ARG A 119 7.15 -8.79 6.11
CA ARG A 119 5.90 -8.17 5.64
C ARG A 119 5.88 -7.92 4.13
N MET A 120 7.05 -7.90 3.50
CA MET A 120 7.25 -7.60 2.09
C MET A 120 8.29 -8.55 1.50
N GLU A 121 8.02 -9.02 0.28
CA GLU A 121 8.98 -9.73 -0.56
C GLU A 121 9.39 -8.81 -1.73
N LYS A 122 10.68 -8.78 -2.05
CA LYS A 122 11.20 -8.00 -3.18
C LYS A 122 11.39 -8.92 -4.38
N PHE A 123 10.82 -8.53 -5.51
CA PHE A 123 11.05 -9.17 -6.79
C PHE A 123 11.73 -8.18 -7.73
N TYR A 124 12.95 -8.49 -8.14
CA TYR A 124 13.69 -7.69 -9.10
C TYR A 124 13.46 -8.24 -10.49
N TRP A 125 12.78 -7.45 -11.34
CA TRP A 125 12.56 -7.81 -12.73
C TRP A 125 13.71 -7.29 -13.59
N TYR A 126 14.49 -8.21 -14.14
CA TYR A 126 15.47 -7.93 -15.18
C TYR A 126 15.00 -8.62 -16.46
N ASN A 127 14.93 -7.89 -17.56
CA ASN A 127 14.76 -8.52 -18.86
C ASN A 127 16.09 -9.22 -19.18
N GLU A 128 16.10 -10.55 -19.20
CA GLU A 128 17.17 -11.28 -19.88
C GLU A 128 16.97 -11.04 -21.37
N LEU A 129 17.80 -10.18 -21.96
CA LEU A 129 17.94 -10.09 -23.40
C LEU A 129 18.66 -11.37 -23.85
N GLU A 130 17.91 -12.33 -24.40
CA GLU A 130 18.47 -13.37 -25.27
C GLU A 130 18.98 -12.76 -26.58
#